data_AF-A0A3B0YXP0-F1
#
_entry.id   AF-A0A3B0YXP0-F1
#
_cell.length_a   1.000
_cell.length_b   1.000
_cell.length_c   1.000
_cell.angle_alpha   90.00
_cell.angle_beta   90.00
_cell.angle_gamma   90.00
#
_symmetry.space_group_name_H-M   'P 1'
#
loop_
_entity.id
_entity.type
_entity.pdbx_description
1 polymer ?
#
loop_
_entity_poly.entity_id
_entity_poly.type
_entity_poly.pdbx_seq_one_letter_code
_entity_poly.pdbx_strand_id
1 'polypeptide(L)'
;MSSISFFRRRKRGFELELPWNNGTAIFTHIQQNLSSGQIITYTGKQLPDENSHLEQDSWTAGAHDSVSRLHSNEKKQKTVINTILGLLQKIATSDSQQAKVELYKFITKCGVIEFIDGIADTLIDSSVNPKPNLHRFLRFVAKRSPDREPVKFAIALLGLVGDVNDLNLINTLSRHEEFTLYGAAAINNMYDDPDEELWKLAIAVHGWGRIHLVEHLAETPHLHIREWLLREGYRNDIMHEYLAYTVAVAGNLSHALSHGFVDDKLLLAASEILEALFAGGPAQDINDYQEAADTILGYLRHLRTRLTNLKTNYFITTQYIQQYLTDDIDTNSHTKNGWTTIKITQAKTLCKEILSDPQWSPLVTKLLLSNNEHEFTQANEIAYWLEIDTWDIHWTRLQSDPVNSSHWMEIMRIVQEPKLAMILEFAENNLPLGEIATQASDETGMGPEFEPHHCLDFILQELERFPHQGNRFIRTGLYSPVVRNRVMALNALKNWQAEYFDIYILNALDELQDIETEVEILEDILQIMDALDLE
;
A
#
# COMPACT_ATOMS: atom_id res chain seq x y z
N MET A 1 2.64 -69.30 -45.51
CA MET A 1 1.38 -68.54 -45.75
C MET A 1 1.12 -67.70 -44.52
N SER A 2 1.26 -66.39 -44.72
CA SER A 2 1.27 -65.35 -43.71
C SER A 2 -0.15 -64.91 -43.36
N SER A 3 -0.41 -64.62 -42.09
CA SER A 3 -1.52 -63.74 -41.68
C SER A 3 -1.01 -62.89 -40.53
N ILE A 4 -0.61 -61.67 -40.87
CA ILE A 4 -0.25 -60.60 -39.95
C ILE A 4 -1.51 -59.74 -39.79
N SER A 5 -2.05 -59.68 -38.57
CA SER A 5 -3.12 -58.76 -38.19
C SER A 5 -2.51 -57.41 -37.81
N PHE A 6 -2.68 -56.42 -38.69
CA PHE A 6 -2.11 -55.07 -38.62
C PHE A 6 -3.16 -54.02 -38.20
N PHE A 7 -3.69 -54.06 -36.97
CA PHE A 7 -4.44 -52.93 -36.42
C PHE A 7 -4.26 -52.79 -34.91
N ARG A 8 -3.18 -52.10 -34.51
CA ARG A 8 -3.13 -51.36 -33.24
C ARG A 8 -3.14 -49.87 -33.58
N ARG A 9 -4.33 -49.25 -33.56
CA ARG A 9 -4.47 -47.79 -33.52
C ARG A 9 -3.71 -47.30 -32.29
N ARG A 10 -2.51 -46.74 -32.46
CA ARG A 10 -1.88 -45.90 -31.44
C ARG A 10 -2.77 -44.66 -31.26
N LYS A 11 -3.45 -44.56 -30.12
CA LYS A 11 -3.84 -43.26 -29.57
C LYS A 11 -2.54 -42.47 -29.38
N ARG A 12 -2.23 -41.52 -30.27
CA ARG A 12 -1.25 -40.48 -29.98
C ARG A 12 -1.90 -39.56 -28.96
N GLY A 13 -1.70 -39.87 -27.68
CA GLY A 13 -1.90 -38.90 -26.61
C GLY A 13 -0.89 -37.77 -26.79
N PHE A 14 -1.35 -36.54 -26.66
CA PHE A 14 -0.51 -35.36 -26.49
C PHE A 14 0.31 -35.53 -25.20
N GLU A 15 1.59 -35.85 -25.30
CA GLU A 15 2.55 -35.62 -24.21
C GLU A 15 3.57 -34.61 -24.72
N LEU A 16 3.32 -33.33 -24.42
CA LEU A 16 4.42 -32.37 -24.33
C LEU A 16 5.30 -32.86 -23.17
N GLU A 17 6.59 -33.07 -23.39
CA GLU A 17 7.54 -32.97 -22.27
C GLU A 17 7.50 -31.51 -21.82
N LEU A 18 6.75 -31.25 -20.75
CA LEU A 18 6.60 -29.90 -20.24
C LEU A 18 7.93 -29.43 -19.66
N PRO A 19 8.35 -28.17 -19.93
CA PRO A 19 9.57 -27.65 -19.32
C PRO A 19 9.49 -27.55 -17.80
N TRP A 20 8.30 -27.67 -17.22
CA TRP A 20 8.03 -27.74 -15.79
C TRP A 20 7.37 -29.07 -15.44
N ASN A 21 7.91 -29.79 -14.46
CA ASN A 21 7.30 -30.97 -13.86
C ASN A 21 7.07 -30.68 -12.36
N ASN A 22 5.89 -31.03 -11.85
CA ASN A 22 5.50 -31.03 -10.42
C ASN A 22 5.14 -29.70 -9.73
N GLY A 23 5.01 -28.57 -10.45
CA GLY A 23 4.47 -27.33 -9.87
C GLY A 23 2.94 -27.26 -9.89
N THR A 24 2.32 -26.67 -8.87
CA THR A 24 0.88 -26.35 -8.88
C THR A 24 0.60 -25.26 -9.91
N ALA A 25 -0.28 -25.54 -10.87
CA ALA A 25 -0.64 -24.54 -11.87
C ALA A 25 -1.34 -23.33 -11.22
N ILE A 26 -0.87 -22.12 -11.54
CA ILE A 26 -1.39 -20.85 -10.96
C ILE A 26 -2.90 -20.71 -11.19
N PHE A 27 -3.39 -21.04 -12.39
CA PHE A 27 -4.82 -21.04 -12.68
C PHE A 27 -5.63 -21.90 -11.69
N THR A 28 -5.14 -23.12 -11.42
CA THR A 28 -5.81 -24.05 -10.49
C THR A 28 -5.75 -23.51 -9.06
N HIS A 29 -4.61 -22.96 -8.65
CA HIS A 29 -4.43 -22.34 -7.33
C HIS A 29 -5.42 -21.20 -7.11
N ILE A 30 -5.48 -20.24 -8.04
CA ILE A 30 -6.41 -19.12 -7.96
C ILE A 30 -7.85 -19.64 -7.93
N GLN A 31 -8.23 -20.51 -8.87
CA GLN A 31 -9.58 -21.06 -8.95
C GLN A 31 -10.04 -21.75 -7.65
N GLN A 32 -9.15 -22.46 -6.96
CA GLN A 32 -9.45 -23.14 -5.70
C GLN A 32 -9.53 -22.19 -4.50
N ASN A 33 -8.96 -21.00 -4.63
CA ASN A 33 -8.86 -19.99 -3.57
C ASN A 33 -9.77 -18.77 -3.81
N LEU A 34 -10.76 -18.87 -4.71
CA LEU A 34 -11.80 -17.85 -4.87
C LEU A 34 -12.95 -18.10 -3.88
N SER A 35 -13.35 -17.03 -3.19
CA SER A 35 -14.55 -17.00 -2.35
C SER A 35 -15.85 -16.98 -3.19
N SER A 36 -17.01 -17.08 -2.52
CA SER A 36 -18.32 -16.96 -3.18
C SER A 36 -18.50 -15.65 -3.95
N GLY A 37 -17.85 -14.57 -3.51
CA GLY A 37 -17.84 -13.27 -4.18
C GLY A 37 -16.82 -13.14 -5.31
N GLN A 38 -16.17 -14.22 -5.73
CA GLN A 38 -15.07 -14.22 -6.70
C GLN A 38 -13.86 -13.37 -6.27
N ILE A 39 -13.73 -13.09 -4.97
CA ILE A 39 -12.57 -12.43 -4.36
C ILE A 39 -11.58 -13.49 -3.92
N ILE A 40 -10.30 -13.26 -4.18
CA ILE A 40 -9.24 -14.16 -3.76
C ILE A 40 -9.11 -14.20 -2.24
N THR A 41 -8.99 -15.41 -1.68
CA THR A 41 -8.80 -15.63 -0.25
C THR A 41 -7.37 -15.27 0.17
N TYR A 42 -7.15 -15.09 1.48
CA TYR A 42 -5.82 -14.81 2.04
C TYR A 42 -4.76 -15.84 1.59
N THR A 43 -5.11 -17.14 1.61
CA THR A 43 -4.24 -18.22 1.12
C THR A 43 -3.99 -18.18 -0.38
N GLY A 44 -4.92 -17.63 -1.15
CA GLY A 44 -4.78 -17.47 -2.59
C GLY A 44 -3.89 -16.31 -3.00
N LYS A 45 -3.68 -15.30 -2.12
CA LYS A 45 -2.82 -14.14 -2.41
C LYS A 45 -1.34 -14.50 -2.57
N GLN A 46 -0.89 -15.58 -1.94
CA GLN A 46 0.46 -16.11 -2.12
C GLN A 46 0.49 -17.08 -3.31
N LEU A 47 1.33 -16.82 -4.31
CA LEU A 47 1.39 -17.67 -5.51
C LEU A 47 2.26 -18.92 -5.29
N PRO A 48 2.00 -20.03 -6.01
CA PRO A 48 2.77 -21.27 -5.88
C PRO A 48 4.26 -21.16 -6.27
N ASP A 49 4.65 -20.15 -7.04
CA ASP A 49 6.04 -19.87 -7.41
C ASP A 49 6.75 -18.91 -6.44
N GLU A 50 6.08 -18.48 -5.36
CA GLU A 50 6.70 -17.67 -4.31
C GLU A 50 7.48 -18.58 -3.37
N ASN A 51 8.76 -18.26 -3.18
CA ASN A 51 9.56 -18.90 -2.16
C ASN A 51 9.03 -18.47 -0.78
N SER A 52 8.82 -19.43 0.13
CA SER A 52 8.35 -19.17 1.50
C SER A 52 9.38 -18.48 2.40
N HIS A 53 10.58 -18.22 1.87
CA HIS A 53 11.61 -17.44 2.56
C HIS A 53 11.37 -15.98 2.18
N LEU A 54 10.85 -15.21 3.14
CA LEU A 54 10.74 -13.76 3.09
C LEU A 54 12.15 -13.19 2.86
N GLU A 55 12.54 -13.02 1.59
CA GLU A 55 13.62 -12.11 1.23
C GLU A 55 13.09 -10.69 1.42
N GLN A 56 13.94 -9.81 1.96
CA GLN A 56 13.67 -8.41 2.29
C GLN A 56 13.14 -7.55 1.12
N ASP A 57 13.10 -8.09 -0.10
CA ASP A 57 12.68 -7.43 -1.34
C ASP A 57 11.35 -7.96 -1.92
N SER A 58 10.51 -8.64 -1.13
CA SER A 58 9.23 -9.17 -1.62
C SER A 58 8.23 -8.05 -1.93
N TRP A 59 8.13 -7.67 -3.21
CA TRP A 59 7.13 -6.74 -3.71
C TRP A 59 5.72 -7.26 -3.45
N THR A 60 4.82 -6.37 -3.03
CA THR A 60 3.37 -6.69 -3.03
C THR A 60 2.94 -7.08 -4.44
N ALA A 61 2.05 -8.06 -4.57
CA ALA A 61 1.57 -8.55 -5.87
C ALA A 61 1.12 -7.40 -6.79
N GLY A 62 1.64 -7.37 -8.02
CA GLY A 62 1.42 -6.32 -9.01
C GLY A 62 2.27 -5.04 -8.84
N ALA A 63 2.92 -4.82 -7.69
CA ALA A 63 3.67 -3.59 -7.42
C ALA A 63 4.90 -3.45 -8.33
N HIS A 64 5.68 -4.51 -8.48
CA HIS A 64 6.90 -4.51 -9.29
C HIS A 64 6.65 -4.05 -10.73
N ASP A 65 5.63 -4.62 -11.39
CA ASP A 65 5.27 -4.27 -12.77
C ASP A 65 4.72 -2.84 -12.87
N SER A 66 4.04 -2.37 -11.82
CA SER A 66 3.51 -0.99 -11.75
C SER A 66 4.64 0.04 -11.71
N VAL A 67 5.68 -0.20 -10.91
CA VAL A 67 6.83 0.71 -10.76
C VAL A 67 7.81 0.60 -11.93
N SER A 68 8.05 -0.62 -12.44
CA SER A 68 9.07 -0.90 -13.46
C SER A 68 8.74 -0.33 -14.85
N ARG A 69 7.48 0.05 -15.11
CA ARG A 69 7.06 0.67 -16.39
C ARG A 69 7.85 1.93 -16.76
N LEU A 70 8.49 2.60 -15.81
CA LEU A 70 9.15 3.89 -16.00
C LEU A 70 10.61 3.81 -16.48
N HIS A 71 11.23 2.62 -16.51
CA HIS A 71 12.65 2.47 -16.82
C HIS A 71 12.92 1.31 -17.78
N SER A 72 13.19 1.58 -19.06
CA SER A 72 13.65 0.53 -19.99
C SER A 72 14.79 0.98 -20.90
N ASN A 73 15.71 0.04 -21.17
CA ASN A 73 16.84 0.20 -22.10
C ASN A 73 16.46 -0.32 -23.49
N GLU A 74 16.12 0.60 -24.39
CA GLU A 74 15.54 0.35 -25.72
C GLU A 74 16.31 -0.69 -26.57
N LYS A 75 17.65 -0.69 -26.51
CA LYS A 75 18.47 -1.54 -27.38
C LYS A 75 18.43 -3.02 -26.98
N LYS A 76 18.42 -3.29 -25.67
CA LYS A 76 18.30 -4.66 -25.13
C LYS A 76 16.91 -5.22 -25.43
N GLN A 77 15.88 -4.40 -25.27
CA GLN A 77 14.47 -4.73 -25.51
C GLN A 77 14.20 -5.21 -26.94
N LYS A 78 14.75 -4.52 -27.95
CA LYS A 78 14.54 -4.88 -29.37
C LYS A 78 15.06 -6.27 -29.74
N THR A 79 16.17 -6.70 -29.13
CA THR A 79 16.75 -8.04 -29.38
C THR A 79 15.88 -9.13 -28.76
N VAL A 80 15.36 -8.87 -27.55
CA VAL A 80 14.42 -9.75 -26.85
C VAL A 80 13.14 -9.93 -27.67
N ILE A 81 12.52 -8.83 -28.10
CA ILE A 81 11.29 -8.84 -28.90
C ILE A 81 11.46 -9.68 -30.17
N ASN A 82 12.51 -9.44 -30.96
CA ASN A 82 12.77 -10.18 -32.20
C ASN A 82 12.95 -11.70 -31.96
N THR A 83 13.62 -12.07 -30.86
CA THR A 83 13.81 -13.47 -30.50
C THR A 83 12.46 -14.13 -30.19
N ILE A 84 11.63 -13.48 -29.40
CA ILE A 84 10.29 -13.99 -29.03
C ILE A 84 9.40 -14.09 -30.26
N LEU A 85 9.35 -13.07 -31.12
CA LEU A 85 8.56 -13.08 -32.36
C LEU A 85 8.95 -14.25 -33.28
N GLY A 86 10.25 -14.54 -33.42
CA GLY A 86 10.73 -15.69 -34.19
C GLY A 86 10.26 -17.03 -33.63
N LEU A 87 10.16 -17.16 -32.31
CA LEU A 87 9.61 -18.36 -31.64
C LEU A 87 8.10 -18.44 -31.83
N LEU A 88 7.37 -17.34 -31.65
CA LEU A 88 5.92 -17.27 -31.86
C LEU A 88 5.55 -17.65 -33.30
N GLN A 89 6.28 -17.16 -34.30
CA GLN A 89 6.05 -17.50 -35.70
C GLN A 89 6.23 -19.00 -35.97
N LYS A 90 7.27 -19.63 -35.40
CA LYS A 90 7.48 -21.09 -35.52
C LYS A 90 6.33 -21.88 -34.87
N ILE A 91 5.82 -21.42 -33.72
CA ILE A 91 4.68 -22.05 -33.03
C ILE A 91 3.42 -21.91 -33.90
N ALA A 92 3.11 -20.71 -34.38
CA ALA A 92 1.94 -20.45 -35.20
C ALA A 92 1.93 -21.30 -36.49
N THR A 93 3.05 -21.31 -37.23
CA THR A 93 3.14 -21.93 -38.56
C THR A 93 3.32 -23.45 -38.53
N SER A 94 4.05 -23.98 -37.55
CA SER A 94 4.49 -25.40 -37.56
C SER A 94 4.21 -26.17 -36.26
N ASP A 95 3.55 -25.55 -35.28
CA ASP A 95 3.30 -26.13 -33.95
C ASP A 95 4.59 -26.64 -33.26
N SER A 96 5.73 -25.99 -33.53
CA SER A 96 7.06 -26.44 -33.12
C SER A 96 7.19 -26.60 -31.60
N GLN A 97 7.44 -27.83 -31.15
CA GLN A 97 7.59 -28.16 -29.73
C GLN A 97 8.86 -27.56 -29.13
N GLN A 98 9.96 -27.57 -29.89
CA GLN A 98 11.20 -26.93 -29.47
C GLN A 98 11.00 -25.43 -29.23
N ALA A 99 10.28 -24.74 -30.13
CA ALA A 99 10.01 -23.32 -29.98
C ALA A 99 9.15 -23.03 -28.74
N LYS A 100 8.17 -23.88 -28.41
CA LYS A 100 7.36 -23.76 -27.17
C LYS A 100 8.23 -23.87 -25.91
N VAL A 101 9.14 -24.85 -25.88
CA VAL A 101 10.03 -25.08 -24.73
C VAL A 101 11.04 -23.93 -24.57
N GLU A 102 11.64 -23.48 -25.67
CA GLU A 102 12.57 -22.35 -25.68
C GLU A 102 11.90 -21.06 -25.24
N LEU A 103 10.70 -20.77 -25.79
CA LEU A 103 9.93 -19.58 -25.42
C LEU A 103 9.56 -19.58 -23.94
N TYR A 104 9.08 -20.71 -23.42
CA TYR A 104 8.73 -20.82 -22.01
C TYR A 104 9.92 -20.54 -21.10
N LYS A 105 11.05 -21.23 -21.32
CA LYS A 105 12.28 -21.05 -20.53
C LYS A 105 12.82 -19.62 -20.59
N PHE A 106 12.61 -18.95 -21.73
CA PHE A 106 13.02 -17.57 -21.91
C PHE A 106 12.15 -16.63 -21.07
N ILE A 107 10.81 -16.75 -21.16
CA ILE A 107 9.87 -15.89 -20.43
C ILE A 107 10.00 -16.05 -18.92
N THR A 108 10.24 -17.26 -18.40
CA THR A 108 10.45 -17.48 -16.95
C THR A 108 11.60 -16.66 -16.36
N LYS A 109 12.51 -16.12 -17.19
CA LYS A 109 13.70 -15.37 -16.75
C LYS A 109 13.63 -13.88 -17.04
N CYS A 110 12.51 -13.37 -17.54
CA CYS A 110 12.38 -11.98 -17.95
C CYS A 110 11.07 -11.40 -17.41
N GLY A 111 11.10 -10.15 -16.95
CA GLY A 111 9.88 -9.41 -16.63
C GLY A 111 9.10 -9.12 -17.91
N VAL A 112 7.92 -9.71 -18.05
CA VAL A 112 7.07 -9.57 -19.25
C VAL A 112 6.70 -8.13 -19.53
N ILE A 113 6.52 -7.33 -18.47
CA ILE A 113 6.22 -5.90 -18.55
C ILE A 113 7.24 -5.13 -19.41
N GLU A 114 8.49 -5.58 -19.45
CA GLU A 114 9.56 -4.89 -20.18
C GLU A 114 9.42 -4.97 -21.70
N PHE A 115 8.65 -5.91 -22.26
CA PHE A 115 8.66 -6.15 -23.71
C PHE A 115 7.30 -6.50 -24.33
N ILE A 116 6.26 -6.72 -23.51
CA ILE A 116 4.98 -7.24 -24.00
C ILE A 116 4.30 -6.32 -25.01
N ASP A 117 4.32 -5.00 -24.80
CA ASP A 117 3.69 -4.03 -25.69
C ASP A 117 4.36 -4.03 -27.07
N GLY A 118 5.70 -4.08 -27.13
CA GLY A 118 6.42 -4.16 -28.40
C GLY A 118 6.15 -5.47 -29.17
N ILE A 119 5.84 -6.57 -28.47
CA ILE A 119 5.38 -7.81 -29.12
C ILE A 119 3.95 -7.63 -29.63
N ALA A 120 3.07 -7.03 -28.83
CA ALA A 120 1.67 -6.79 -29.19
C ALA A 120 1.55 -5.96 -30.47
N ASP A 121 2.24 -4.81 -30.52
CA ASP A 121 2.29 -3.92 -31.69
C ASP A 121 2.73 -4.66 -32.94
N THR A 122 3.80 -5.46 -32.83
CA THR A 122 4.32 -6.19 -33.99
C THR A 122 3.39 -7.31 -34.46
N LEU A 123 2.66 -7.95 -33.55
CA LEU A 123 1.70 -8.99 -33.92
C LEU A 123 0.48 -8.43 -34.65
N ILE A 124 -0.03 -7.27 -34.21
CA ILE A 124 -1.14 -6.55 -34.87
C ILE A 124 -0.76 -6.21 -36.33
N ASP A 125 0.48 -5.77 -36.55
CA ASP A 125 0.99 -5.42 -37.88
C ASP A 125 1.36 -6.63 -38.76
N SER A 126 1.41 -7.84 -38.18
CA SER A 126 1.87 -9.04 -38.88
C SER A 126 0.74 -9.76 -39.63
N SER A 127 1.06 -10.34 -40.79
CA SER A 127 0.16 -11.23 -41.55
C SER A 127 0.13 -12.67 -41.02
N VAL A 128 0.73 -12.95 -39.86
CA VAL A 128 0.81 -14.30 -39.30
C VAL A 128 -0.54 -14.69 -38.73
N ASN A 129 -1.17 -15.75 -39.25
CA ASN A 129 -2.38 -16.28 -38.63
C ASN A 129 -2.02 -17.01 -37.31
N PRO A 130 -2.44 -16.50 -36.14
CA PRO A 130 -2.09 -17.10 -34.87
C PRO A 130 -2.91 -18.36 -34.56
N LYS A 131 -4.01 -18.62 -35.27
CA LYS A 131 -4.88 -19.78 -35.05
C LYS A 131 -4.51 -20.94 -35.98
N PRO A 132 -4.62 -22.20 -35.52
CA PRO A 132 -5.05 -22.62 -34.17
C PRO A 132 -3.89 -22.84 -33.18
N ASN A 133 -2.64 -22.88 -33.66
CA ASN A 133 -1.53 -23.43 -32.88
C ASN A 133 -1.06 -22.50 -31.76
N LEU A 134 -0.86 -21.20 -32.06
CA LEU A 134 -0.41 -20.24 -31.06
C LEU A 134 -1.51 -20.01 -30.00
N HIS A 135 -2.77 -19.86 -30.42
CA HIS A 135 -3.91 -19.78 -29.50
C HIS A 135 -3.98 -20.98 -28.54
N ARG A 136 -3.86 -22.22 -29.04
CA ARG A 136 -3.85 -23.43 -28.22
C ARG A 136 -2.68 -23.45 -27.22
N PHE A 137 -1.50 -23.01 -27.65
CA PHE A 137 -0.32 -22.94 -26.80
C PHE A 137 -0.51 -21.92 -25.66
N LEU A 138 -0.98 -20.71 -25.97
CA LEU A 138 -1.20 -19.67 -24.95
C LEU A 138 -2.27 -20.11 -23.92
N ARG A 139 -3.39 -20.70 -24.38
CA ARG A 139 -4.39 -21.31 -23.47
C ARG A 139 -3.78 -22.41 -22.60
N PHE A 140 -2.86 -23.20 -23.15
CA PHE A 140 -2.18 -24.25 -22.42
C PHE A 140 -1.28 -23.66 -21.32
N VAL A 141 -0.46 -22.65 -21.64
CA VAL A 141 0.41 -21.96 -20.68
C VAL A 141 -0.42 -21.32 -19.57
N ALA A 142 -1.40 -20.48 -19.91
CA ALA A 142 -2.27 -19.81 -18.94
C ALA A 142 -2.97 -20.79 -17.99
N LYS A 143 -3.34 -22.00 -18.46
CA LYS A 143 -4.05 -23.00 -17.65
C LYS A 143 -3.15 -23.93 -16.85
N ARG A 144 -1.89 -24.13 -17.24
CA ARG A 144 -1.03 -25.21 -16.72
C ARG A 144 0.31 -24.75 -16.16
N SER A 145 0.73 -23.51 -16.42
CA SER A 145 2.01 -23.01 -15.92
C SER A 145 1.95 -22.75 -14.40
N PRO A 146 3.01 -23.14 -13.66
CA PRO A 146 3.21 -22.77 -12.27
C PRO A 146 3.93 -21.42 -12.13
N ASP A 147 4.43 -20.82 -13.21
CA ASP A 147 5.31 -19.63 -13.16
C ASP A 147 4.55 -18.37 -13.59
N ARG A 148 4.66 -17.27 -12.84
CA ARG A 148 3.88 -16.05 -13.07
C ARG A 148 4.17 -15.36 -14.40
N GLU A 149 5.43 -15.27 -14.81
CA GLU A 149 5.81 -14.55 -16.04
C GLU A 149 5.21 -15.23 -17.30
N PRO A 150 5.33 -16.56 -17.49
CA PRO A 150 4.60 -17.24 -18.56
C PRO A 150 3.08 -17.04 -18.52
N VAL A 151 2.47 -16.97 -17.33
CA VAL A 151 1.03 -16.70 -17.19
C VAL A 151 0.68 -15.28 -17.63
N LYS A 152 1.40 -14.25 -17.17
CA LYS A 152 1.25 -12.85 -17.62
C LYS A 152 1.34 -12.73 -19.14
N PHE A 153 2.39 -13.31 -19.71
CA PHE A 153 2.62 -13.35 -21.16
C PHE A 153 1.45 -14.00 -21.91
N ALA A 154 0.96 -15.13 -21.39
CA ALA A 154 -0.15 -15.83 -22.01
C ALA A 154 -1.46 -15.03 -21.95
N ILE A 155 -1.77 -14.39 -20.83
CA ILE A 155 -2.96 -13.53 -20.69
C ILE A 155 -2.92 -12.39 -21.72
N ALA A 156 -1.82 -11.65 -21.75
CA ALA A 156 -1.67 -10.49 -22.64
C ALA A 156 -1.85 -10.87 -24.11
N LEU A 157 -1.17 -11.93 -24.58
CA LEU A 157 -1.31 -12.37 -25.96
C LEU A 157 -2.65 -13.01 -26.29
N LEU A 158 -3.31 -13.68 -25.33
CA LEU A 158 -4.68 -14.15 -25.54
C LEU A 158 -5.63 -12.98 -25.81
N GLY A 159 -5.42 -11.81 -25.19
CA GLY A 159 -6.13 -10.58 -25.51
C GLY A 159 -6.12 -10.21 -27.00
N LEU A 160 -5.02 -10.52 -27.70
CA LEU A 160 -4.82 -10.16 -29.10
C LEU A 160 -5.27 -11.27 -30.08
N VAL A 161 -4.99 -12.52 -29.74
CA VAL A 161 -5.17 -13.66 -30.67
C VAL A 161 -6.30 -14.62 -30.27
N GLY A 162 -6.87 -14.43 -29.10
CA GLY A 162 -7.90 -15.28 -28.51
C GLY A 162 -9.29 -15.05 -29.08
N ASP A 163 -10.30 -15.44 -28.32
CA ASP A 163 -11.70 -15.09 -28.53
C ASP A 163 -12.47 -15.13 -27.20
N VAL A 164 -13.76 -14.81 -27.23
CA VAL A 164 -14.63 -14.76 -26.05
C VAL A 164 -14.64 -16.04 -25.20
N ASN A 165 -14.25 -17.21 -25.76
CA ASN A 165 -14.13 -18.45 -24.98
C ASN A 165 -12.89 -18.49 -24.07
N ASP A 166 -11.98 -17.52 -24.19
CA ASP A 166 -10.85 -17.31 -23.29
C ASP A 166 -11.22 -16.43 -22.09
N LEU A 167 -12.32 -15.68 -22.15
CA LEU A 167 -12.65 -14.67 -21.15
C LEU A 167 -12.74 -15.28 -19.74
N ASN A 168 -13.39 -16.43 -19.57
CA ASN A 168 -13.47 -17.06 -18.25
C ASN A 168 -12.08 -17.42 -17.69
N LEU A 169 -11.14 -17.83 -18.55
CA LEU A 169 -9.76 -18.13 -18.15
C LEU A 169 -9.03 -16.85 -17.73
N ILE A 170 -9.11 -15.80 -18.55
CA ILE A 170 -8.50 -14.49 -18.27
C ILE A 170 -9.09 -13.91 -16.99
N ASN A 171 -10.42 -13.79 -16.90
CA ASN A 171 -11.13 -13.23 -15.76
C ASN A 171 -10.77 -13.97 -14.45
N THR A 172 -10.71 -15.31 -14.47
CA THR A 172 -10.29 -16.09 -13.29
C THR A 172 -8.88 -15.73 -12.84
N LEU A 173 -7.90 -15.69 -13.75
CA LEU A 173 -6.51 -15.35 -13.41
C LEU A 173 -6.41 -13.92 -12.88
N SER A 174 -7.13 -12.99 -13.49
CA SER A 174 -7.07 -11.57 -13.18
C SER A 174 -7.75 -11.17 -11.87
N ARG A 175 -8.39 -12.12 -11.15
CA ARG A 175 -8.83 -11.94 -9.75
C ARG A 175 -7.65 -11.89 -8.76
N HIS A 176 -6.42 -12.10 -9.23
CA HIS A 176 -5.21 -11.94 -8.44
C HIS A 176 -4.45 -10.69 -8.94
N GLU A 177 -4.02 -9.85 -8.00
CA GLU A 177 -3.40 -8.53 -8.26
C GLU A 177 -2.23 -8.61 -9.26
N GLU A 178 -1.38 -9.64 -9.13
CA GLU A 178 -0.26 -9.94 -10.06
C GLU A 178 -0.64 -10.05 -11.55
N PHE A 179 -1.86 -10.45 -11.87
CA PHE A 179 -2.31 -10.69 -13.25
C PHE A 179 -3.38 -9.69 -13.72
N THR A 180 -3.85 -8.81 -12.83
CA THR A 180 -4.97 -7.90 -13.12
C THR A 180 -4.62 -6.93 -14.24
N LEU A 181 -3.42 -6.34 -14.24
CA LEU A 181 -2.97 -5.41 -15.28
C LEU A 181 -3.04 -6.04 -16.69
N TYR A 182 -2.49 -7.25 -16.84
CA TYR A 182 -2.50 -7.99 -18.10
C TYR A 182 -3.91 -8.42 -18.50
N GLY A 183 -4.73 -8.77 -17.51
CA GLY A 183 -6.15 -9.08 -17.68
C GLY A 183 -6.95 -7.92 -18.25
N ALA A 184 -6.76 -6.74 -17.67
CA ALA A 184 -7.42 -5.51 -18.11
C ALA A 184 -7.08 -5.19 -19.57
N ALA A 185 -5.79 -5.23 -19.91
CA ALA A 185 -5.33 -5.06 -21.29
C ALA A 185 -5.94 -6.11 -22.24
N ALA A 186 -6.03 -7.37 -21.81
CA ALA A 186 -6.63 -8.42 -22.61
C ALA A 186 -8.14 -8.22 -22.81
N ILE A 187 -8.88 -7.80 -21.78
CA ILE A 187 -10.32 -7.50 -21.86
C ILE A 187 -10.57 -6.32 -22.82
N ASN A 188 -9.76 -5.27 -22.74
CA ASN A 188 -9.83 -4.11 -23.65
C ASN A 188 -9.65 -4.48 -25.11
N ASN A 189 -8.78 -5.44 -25.41
CA ASN A 189 -8.57 -5.89 -26.78
C ASN A 189 -9.67 -6.85 -27.28
N MET A 190 -10.49 -7.41 -26.38
CA MET A 190 -11.53 -8.38 -26.70
C MET A 190 -12.93 -7.77 -26.88
N TYR A 191 -13.16 -6.57 -26.37
CA TYR A 191 -14.47 -5.91 -26.35
C TYR A 191 -14.40 -4.51 -26.97
N ASP A 192 -15.45 -4.11 -27.68
CA ASP A 192 -15.62 -2.71 -28.11
C ASP A 192 -15.98 -1.79 -26.93
N ASP A 193 -16.69 -2.32 -25.92
CA ASP A 193 -17.07 -1.66 -24.67
C ASP A 193 -16.67 -2.56 -23.48
N PRO A 194 -15.44 -2.43 -22.96
CA PRO A 194 -14.88 -3.32 -21.94
C PRO A 194 -15.29 -2.97 -20.50
N ASP A 195 -15.83 -1.77 -20.28
CA ASP A 195 -15.99 -1.15 -18.96
C ASP A 195 -16.78 -2.02 -17.97
N GLU A 196 -17.83 -2.71 -18.43
CA GLU A 196 -18.63 -3.59 -17.59
C GLU A 196 -17.85 -4.81 -17.07
N GLU A 197 -16.95 -5.36 -17.88
CA GLU A 197 -16.11 -6.48 -17.46
C GLU A 197 -14.96 -6.01 -16.56
N LEU A 198 -14.38 -4.84 -16.85
CA LEU A 198 -13.36 -4.22 -16.01
C LEU A 198 -13.91 -3.79 -14.65
N TRP A 199 -15.12 -3.23 -14.60
CA TRP A 199 -15.77 -2.85 -13.35
C TRP A 199 -16.06 -4.05 -12.46
N LYS A 200 -16.59 -5.15 -13.03
CA LYS A 200 -16.74 -6.42 -12.30
C LYS A 200 -15.41 -6.94 -11.76
N LEU A 201 -14.32 -6.70 -12.48
CA LEU A 201 -12.99 -7.07 -12.02
C LEU A 201 -12.52 -6.17 -10.88
N ALA A 202 -12.71 -4.85 -11.00
CA ALA A 202 -12.33 -3.84 -10.02
C ALA A 202 -13.01 -4.05 -8.67
N ILE A 203 -14.26 -4.55 -8.68
CA ILE A 203 -14.97 -4.95 -7.46
C ILE A 203 -14.26 -6.08 -6.69
N ALA A 204 -13.55 -6.98 -7.37
CA ALA A 204 -13.00 -8.19 -6.73
C ALA A 204 -11.52 -8.10 -6.35
N VAL A 205 -10.81 -7.08 -6.83
CA VAL A 205 -9.42 -6.79 -6.48
C VAL A 205 -9.37 -5.54 -5.61
N HIS A 206 -8.38 -5.45 -4.75
CA HIS A 206 -8.27 -4.39 -3.75
C HIS A 206 -6.86 -3.79 -3.68
N GLY A 207 -5.85 -4.37 -4.34
CA GLY A 207 -4.48 -3.84 -4.37
C GLY A 207 -4.17 -3.05 -5.65
N TRP A 208 -2.96 -3.24 -6.19
CA TRP A 208 -2.50 -2.61 -7.43
C TRP A 208 -3.41 -2.89 -8.63
N GLY A 209 -4.03 -4.06 -8.70
CA GLY A 209 -5.01 -4.39 -9.72
C GLY A 209 -6.22 -3.45 -9.70
N ARG A 210 -6.70 -3.05 -8.50
CA ARG A 210 -7.77 -2.06 -8.38
C ARG A 210 -7.32 -0.70 -8.88
N ILE A 211 -6.10 -0.28 -8.55
CA ILE A 211 -5.53 0.99 -8.99
C ILE A 211 -5.56 1.08 -10.52
N HIS A 212 -4.98 0.10 -11.22
CA HIS A 212 -4.96 0.05 -12.68
C HIS A 212 -6.36 0.05 -13.31
N LEU A 213 -7.30 -0.70 -12.73
CA LEU A 213 -8.66 -0.79 -13.26
C LEU A 213 -9.45 0.50 -13.07
N VAL A 214 -9.31 1.16 -11.92
CA VAL A 214 -10.01 2.42 -11.63
C VAL A 214 -9.46 3.56 -12.49
N GLU A 215 -8.14 3.62 -12.68
CA GLU A 215 -7.52 4.55 -13.64
C GLU A 215 -8.07 4.36 -15.05
N HIS A 216 -8.25 3.10 -15.48
CA HIS A 216 -8.86 2.81 -16.77
C HIS A 216 -10.33 3.25 -16.84
N LEU A 217 -11.11 3.00 -15.78
CA LEU A 217 -12.53 3.34 -15.71
C LEU A 217 -12.79 4.84 -15.49
N ALA A 218 -11.75 5.67 -15.32
CA ALA A 218 -11.89 7.10 -15.06
C ALA A 218 -12.65 7.85 -16.17
N GLU A 219 -12.55 7.38 -17.41
CA GLU A 219 -13.21 7.97 -18.58
C GLU A 219 -14.53 7.28 -18.95
N THR A 220 -15.02 6.35 -18.13
CA THR A 220 -16.22 5.56 -18.45
C THR A 220 -17.45 6.44 -18.74
N PRO A 221 -18.24 6.13 -19.79
CA PRO A 221 -19.51 6.80 -20.07
C PRO A 221 -20.66 6.26 -19.20
N HIS A 222 -20.45 5.14 -18.50
CA HIS A 222 -21.51 4.45 -17.76
C HIS A 222 -21.76 5.09 -16.40
N LEU A 223 -22.98 5.63 -16.22
CA LEU A 223 -23.33 6.40 -15.02
C LEU A 223 -23.24 5.57 -13.72
N HIS A 224 -23.65 4.30 -13.73
CA HIS A 224 -23.57 3.45 -12.53
C HIS A 224 -22.12 3.15 -12.12
N ILE A 225 -21.18 3.08 -13.08
CA ILE A 225 -19.76 2.91 -12.79
C ILE A 225 -19.22 4.21 -12.17
N ARG A 226 -19.57 5.39 -12.72
CA ARG A 226 -19.20 6.68 -12.11
C ARG A 226 -19.74 6.86 -10.69
N GLU A 227 -20.98 6.43 -10.45
CA GLU A 227 -21.56 6.43 -9.09
C GLU A 227 -20.82 5.47 -8.16
N TRP A 228 -20.40 4.30 -8.67
CA TRP A 228 -19.57 3.35 -7.92
C TRP A 228 -18.18 3.92 -7.62
N LEU A 229 -17.54 4.62 -8.57
CA LEU A 229 -16.23 5.25 -8.39
C LEU A 229 -16.24 6.19 -7.17
N LEU A 230 -17.25 7.06 -7.07
CA LEU A 230 -17.39 7.97 -5.93
C LEU A 230 -17.63 7.29 -4.59
N ARG A 231 -18.23 6.09 -4.59
CA ARG A 231 -18.70 5.44 -3.36
C ARG A 231 -17.75 4.38 -2.84
N GLU A 232 -17.03 3.72 -3.74
CA GLU A 232 -16.22 2.52 -3.45
C GLU A 232 -14.90 2.47 -4.23
N GLY A 233 -14.81 3.16 -5.38
CA GLY A 233 -13.70 2.97 -6.33
C GLY A 233 -12.32 3.32 -5.78
N TYR A 234 -12.22 4.31 -4.89
CA TYR A 234 -10.94 4.72 -4.30
C TYR A 234 -10.42 3.77 -3.21
N ARG A 235 -11.30 2.98 -2.57
CA ARG A 235 -10.91 2.13 -1.44
C ARG A 235 -10.01 1.01 -1.92
N ASN A 236 -8.81 0.90 -1.36
CA ASN A 236 -7.83 -0.10 -1.76
C ASN A 236 -6.89 -0.43 -0.58
N ASP A 237 -6.26 -1.60 -0.63
CA ASP A 237 -5.36 -2.15 0.39
C ASP A 237 -3.94 -1.53 0.35
N ILE A 238 -3.67 -0.61 -0.59
CA ILE A 238 -2.37 0.08 -0.71
C ILE A 238 -2.46 1.44 -0.02
N MET A 239 -3.06 2.43 -0.68
CA MET A 239 -3.20 3.82 -0.24
C MET A 239 -4.37 4.46 -1.00
N HIS A 240 -5.34 5.04 -0.30
CA HIS A 240 -6.51 5.70 -0.94
C HIS A 240 -6.07 6.88 -1.83
N GLU A 241 -4.94 7.50 -1.48
CA GLU A 241 -4.29 8.62 -2.13
C GLU A 241 -3.98 8.36 -3.60
N TYR A 242 -3.73 7.09 -4.01
CA TYR A 242 -3.56 6.73 -5.43
C TYR A 242 -4.81 7.04 -6.28
N LEU A 243 -6.00 6.95 -5.70
CA LEU A 243 -7.25 6.96 -6.45
C LEU A 243 -8.20 8.11 -6.08
N ALA A 244 -7.98 8.79 -4.96
CA ALA A 244 -8.88 9.83 -4.44
C ALA A 244 -9.14 10.93 -5.47
N TYR A 245 -8.08 11.49 -6.09
CA TYR A 245 -8.20 12.48 -7.15
C TYR A 245 -8.94 11.93 -8.38
N THR A 246 -8.52 10.75 -8.85
CA THR A 246 -9.09 10.10 -10.04
C THR A 246 -10.59 9.91 -9.90
N VAL A 247 -11.08 9.37 -8.78
CA VAL A 247 -12.51 9.16 -8.56
C VAL A 247 -13.26 10.48 -8.35
N ALA A 248 -12.66 11.47 -7.70
CA ALA A 248 -13.29 12.77 -7.48
C ALA A 248 -13.59 13.49 -8.80
N VAL A 249 -12.65 13.40 -9.76
CA VAL A 249 -12.80 13.95 -11.12
C VAL A 249 -13.73 13.09 -11.96
N ALA A 250 -13.44 11.80 -12.09
CA ALA A 250 -14.19 10.88 -12.95
C ALA A 250 -15.67 10.76 -12.57
N GLY A 251 -15.94 10.70 -11.26
CA GLY A 251 -17.27 10.65 -10.69
C GLY A 251 -17.95 12.03 -10.57
N ASN A 252 -17.21 13.11 -10.76
CA ASN A 252 -17.66 14.50 -10.57
C ASN A 252 -18.25 14.75 -9.17
N LEU A 253 -17.40 14.58 -8.15
CA LEU A 253 -17.76 14.71 -6.74
C LEU A 253 -18.39 16.08 -6.41
N SER A 254 -17.84 17.17 -6.97
CA SER A 254 -18.40 18.52 -6.84
C SER A 254 -19.86 18.60 -7.30
N HIS A 255 -20.17 18.06 -8.48
CA HIS A 255 -21.54 18.02 -8.97
C HIS A 255 -22.43 17.13 -8.08
N ALA A 256 -21.95 15.96 -7.66
CA ALA A 256 -22.69 15.07 -6.78
C ALA A 256 -23.08 15.78 -5.46
N LEU A 257 -22.16 16.52 -4.84
CA LEU A 257 -22.40 17.31 -3.62
C LEU A 257 -23.21 18.59 -3.85
N SER A 258 -23.32 19.08 -5.08
CA SER A 258 -24.15 20.25 -5.41
C SER A 258 -25.66 19.99 -5.33
N HIS A 259 -26.07 18.71 -5.32
CA HIS A 259 -27.48 18.33 -5.21
C HIS A 259 -28.06 18.65 -3.83
N GLY A 260 -29.36 18.95 -3.77
CA GLY A 260 -30.04 19.30 -2.53
C GLY A 260 -30.14 18.15 -1.50
N PHE A 261 -29.93 16.91 -1.94
CA PHE A 261 -29.90 15.73 -1.06
C PHE A 261 -28.72 14.82 -1.43
N VAL A 262 -27.96 14.42 -0.42
CA VAL A 262 -26.86 13.46 -0.49
C VAL A 262 -27.09 12.39 0.57
N ASP A 263 -27.00 11.12 0.21
CA ASP A 263 -27.16 10.00 1.16
C ASP A 263 -25.91 9.78 2.03
N ASP A 264 -26.06 9.02 3.11
CA ASP A 264 -24.99 8.76 4.09
C ASP A 264 -23.76 8.11 3.46
N LYS A 265 -23.94 7.26 2.44
CA LYS A 265 -22.85 6.54 1.79
C LYS A 265 -21.99 7.49 0.96
N LEU A 266 -22.62 8.36 0.17
CA LEU A 266 -21.90 9.36 -0.62
C LEU A 266 -21.26 10.42 0.28
N LEU A 267 -21.93 10.84 1.36
CA LEU A 267 -21.34 11.80 2.29
C LEU A 267 -20.12 11.23 3.02
N LEU A 268 -20.18 9.96 3.46
CA LEU A 268 -19.02 9.27 4.04
C LEU A 268 -17.89 9.12 3.02
N ALA A 269 -18.21 8.69 1.79
CA ALA A 269 -17.21 8.54 0.76
C ALA A 269 -16.55 9.88 0.37
N ALA A 270 -17.32 10.97 0.32
CA ALA A 270 -16.78 12.32 0.15
C ALA A 270 -15.81 12.71 1.27
N SER A 271 -16.08 12.30 2.50
CA SER A 271 -15.18 12.49 3.65
C SER A 271 -13.83 11.79 3.41
N GLU A 272 -13.87 10.49 3.10
CA GLU A 272 -12.66 9.67 2.90
C GLU A 272 -11.85 10.13 1.67
N ILE A 273 -12.53 10.53 0.58
CA ILE A 273 -11.86 11.10 -0.60
C ILE A 273 -11.17 12.42 -0.25
N LEU A 274 -11.84 13.32 0.49
CA LEU A 274 -11.24 14.59 0.91
C LEU A 274 -10.07 14.36 1.89
N GLU A 275 -10.20 13.45 2.85
CA GLU A 275 -9.10 13.05 3.75
C GLU A 275 -7.86 12.61 2.96
N ALA A 276 -8.03 11.71 1.98
CA ALA A 276 -6.92 11.27 1.13
C ALA A 276 -6.32 12.40 0.26
N LEU A 277 -7.15 13.31 -0.24
CA LEU A 277 -6.67 14.49 -0.98
C LEU A 277 -5.89 15.48 -0.10
N PHE A 278 -6.21 15.58 1.20
CA PHE A 278 -5.48 16.42 2.15
C PHE A 278 -4.19 15.77 2.63
N ALA A 279 -4.20 14.45 2.84
CA ALA A 279 -3.00 13.70 3.22
C ALA A 279 -1.88 13.85 2.18
N GLY A 280 -2.26 13.93 0.90
CA GLY A 280 -1.32 13.97 -0.21
C GLY A 280 -0.63 12.62 -0.41
N GLY A 281 -0.01 12.41 -1.56
CA GLY A 281 0.57 11.09 -1.84
C GLY A 281 1.23 10.99 -3.21
N PRO A 282 1.33 9.77 -3.76
CA PRO A 282 2.01 9.53 -5.03
C PRO A 282 1.26 10.06 -6.26
N ALA A 283 -0.02 10.40 -6.12
CA ALA A 283 -0.87 11.01 -7.14
C ALA A 283 -1.23 12.46 -6.79
N GLN A 284 -2.04 13.10 -7.63
CA GLN A 284 -2.54 14.46 -7.42
C GLN A 284 -3.30 14.61 -6.10
N ASP A 285 -3.21 15.80 -5.50
CA ASP A 285 -3.79 16.13 -4.20
C ASP A 285 -4.89 17.20 -4.27
N ILE A 286 -5.31 17.74 -3.12
CA ILE A 286 -6.33 18.80 -3.05
C ILE A 286 -5.95 20.07 -3.82
N ASN A 287 -4.66 20.40 -3.93
CA ASN A 287 -4.14 21.57 -4.64
C ASN A 287 -4.17 21.41 -6.16
N ASP A 288 -4.32 20.18 -6.65
CA ASP A 288 -4.53 19.89 -8.07
C ASP A 288 -6.02 19.80 -8.42
N TYR A 289 -6.89 19.60 -7.43
CA TYR A 289 -8.32 19.43 -7.67
C TYR A 289 -9.05 20.74 -7.99
N GLN A 290 -9.38 20.95 -9.27
CA GLN A 290 -9.92 22.21 -9.78
C GLN A 290 -11.23 22.64 -9.09
N GLU A 291 -12.09 21.70 -8.71
CA GLU A 291 -13.36 21.96 -8.04
C GLU A 291 -13.28 21.95 -6.50
N ALA A 292 -12.09 22.00 -5.90
CA ALA A 292 -11.90 21.87 -4.45
C ALA A 292 -12.81 22.81 -3.64
N ALA A 293 -12.87 24.11 -3.99
CA ALA A 293 -13.66 25.08 -3.25
C ALA A 293 -15.16 24.75 -3.22
N ASP A 294 -15.73 24.34 -4.35
CA ASP A 294 -17.15 24.01 -4.46
C ASP A 294 -17.47 22.66 -3.82
N THR A 295 -16.57 21.69 -3.96
CA THR A 295 -16.67 20.38 -3.30
C THR A 295 -16.68 20.51 -1.78
N ILE A 296 -15.70 21.25 -1.23
CA ILE A 296 -15.57 21.47 0.22
C ILE A 296 -16.80 22.21 0.77
N LEU A 297 -17.25 23.27 0.10
CA LEU A 297 -18.46 23.98 0.52
C LEU A 297 -19.72 23.11 0.42
N GLY A 298 -19.86 22.29 -0.62
CA GLY A 298 -20.94 21.32 -0.76
C GLY A 298 -20.94 20.32 0.40
N TYR A 299 -19.79 19.70 0.66
CA TYR A 299 -19.58 18.76 1.75
C TYR A 299 -19.96 19.37 3.12
N LEU A 300 -19.39 20.53 3.47
CA LEU A 300 -19.64 21.19 4.75
C LEU A 300 -21.11 21.59 4.93
N ARG A 301 -21.79 22.02 3.85
CA ARG A 301 -23.23 22.34 3.91
C ARG A 301 -24.07 21.11 4.20
N HIS A 302 -23.77 19.98 3.56
CA HIS A 302 -24.46 18.71 3.85
C HIS A 302 -24.18 18.26 5.27
N LEU A 303 -22.92 18.29 5.70
CA LEU A 303 -22.51 17.85 7.03
C LEU A 303 -23.19 18.66 8.14
N ARG A 304 -23.31 19.98 7.99
CA ARG A 304 -24.03 20.86 8.93
C ARG A 304 -25.48 20.40 9.19
N THR A 305 -26.14 19.78 8.21
CA THR A 305 -27.52 19.27 8.37
C THR A 305 -27.61 17.89 9.01
N ARG A 306 -26.47 17.23 9.24
CA ARG A 306 -26.36 15.82 9.68
C ARG A 306 -25.74 15.64 11.06
N LEU A 307 -25.69 16.69 11.88
CA LEU A 307 -25.11 16.68 13.22
C LEU A 307 -25.82 15.76 14.24
N THR A 308 -26.78 14.95 13.81
CA THR A 308 -27.45 13.90 14.60
C THR A 308 -26.93 12.48 14.31
N ASN A 309 -26.11 12.29 13.28
CA ASN A 309 -25.50 11.00 12.90
C ASN A 309 -24.00 11.18 12.68
N LEU A 310 -23.30 11.51 13.76
CA LEU A 310 -21.88 11.84 13.71
C LEU A 310 -21.02 10.62 13.40
N LYS A 311 -20.01 10.83 12.55
CA LYS A 311 -18.92 9.91 12.27
C LYS A 311 -17.61 10.64 12.54
N THR A 312 -16.63 9.92 13.05
CA THR A 312 -15.27 10.42 13.32
C THR A 312 -14.62 11.07 12.10
N ASN A 313 -14.74 10.46 10.91
CA ASN A 313 -14.29 11.04 9.64
C ASN A 313 -14.82 12.46 9.42
N TYR A 314 -16.07 12.74 9.80
CA TYR A 314 -16.64 14.06 9.59
C TYR A 314 -15.93 15.14 10.42
N PHE A 315 -15.46 14.82 11.62
CA PHE A 315 -14.64 15.74 12.41
C PHE A 315 -13.25 15.89 11.80
N ILE A 316 -12.58 14.76 11.51
CA ILE A 316 -11.22 14.72 10.96
C ILE A 316 -11.14 15.48 9.64
N THR A 317 -12.00 15.15 8.67
CA THR A 317 -12.10 15.88 7.39
C THR A 317 -12.33 17.38 7.62
N THR A 318 -13.21 17.76 8.56
CA THR A 318 -13.50 19.18 8.83
C THR A 318 -12.31 19.91 9.45
N GLN A 319 -11.50 19.23 10.28
CA GLN A 319 -10.24 19.76 10.80
C GLN A 319 -9.21 19.98 9.70
N TYR A 320 -8.99 19.00 8.81
CA TYR A 320 -8.09 19.16 7.68
C TYR A 320 -8.52 20.32 6.77
N ILE A 321 -9.82 20.47 6.51
CA ILE A 321 -10.33 21.65 5.80
C ILE A 321 -10.00 22.95 6.56
N GLN A 322 -10.18 22.99 7.88
CA GLN A 322 -9.92 24.19 8.68
C GLN A 322 -8.44 24.59 8.66
N GLN A 323 -7.53 23.62 8.75
CA GLN A 323 -6.08 23.81 8.65
C GLN A 323 -5.69 24.31 7.26
N TYR A 324 -6.13 23.62 6.21
CA TYR A 324 -5.85 24.01 4.82
C TYR A 324 -6.28 25.45 4.51
N LEU A 325 -7.46 25.86 4.98
CA LEU A 325 -7.97 27.22 4.81
C LEU A 325 -7.17 28.28 5.58
N THR A 326 -6.39 27.88 6.58
CA THR A 326 -5.62 28.76 7.45
C THR A 326 -4.16 28.84 7.04
N ASP A 327 -3.56 27.71 6.69
CA ASP A 327 -2.11 27.57 6.55
C ASP A 327 -1.67 27.54 5.08
N ASP A 328 -2.46 26.91 4.20
CA ASP A 328 -2.00 26.54 2.85
C ASP A 328 -2.61 27.37 1.72
N ILE A 329 -3.75 28.01 1.97
CA ILE A 329 -4.47 28.71 0.91
C ILE A 329 -3.78 30.03 0.53
N ASP A 330 -3.24 30.12 -0.69
CA ASP A 330 -2.73 31.40 -1.19
C ASP A 330 -3.90 32.34 -1.49
N THR A 331 -4.20 33.19 -0.50
CA THR A 331 -5.24 34.21 -0.62
C THR A 331 -5.00 35.21 -1.76
N ASN A 332 -3.82 35.26 -2.37
CA ASN A 332 -3.51 36.12 -3.52
C ASN A 332 -3.74 35.42 -4.87
N SER A 333 -3.78 34.08 -4.90
CA SER A 333 -4.05 33.26 -6.08
C SER A 333 -5.55 33.00 -6.23
N HIS A 334 -6.30 34.04 -6.61
CA HIS A 334 -7.77 34.02 -6.68
C HIS A 334 -8.39 33.15 -7.80
N THR A 335 -7.65 32.22 -8.40
CA THR A 335 -8.15 31.44 -9.54
C THR A 335 -7.86 29.94 -9.51
N LYS A 336 -6.81 29.48 -8.83
CA LYS A 336 -6.53 28.05 -8.73
C LYS A 336 -7.59 27.40 -7.81
N ASN A 337 -8.21 26.31 -8.25
CA ASN A 337 -9.10 25.47 -7.43
C ASN A 337 -10.44 26.13 -6.97
N GLY A 338 -10.84 27.25 -7.61
CA GLY A 338 -12.16 27.87 -7.43
C GLY A 338 -12.35 28.69 -6.15
N TRP A 339 -11.28 28.97 -5.40
CA TRP A 339 -11.32 29.71 -4.14
C TRP A 339 -11.48 31.23 -4.34
N THR A 340 -12.31 31.84 -3.49
CA THR A 340 -12.48 33.29 -3.37
C THR A 340 -12.54 33.66 -1.90
N THR A 341 -12.26 34.92 -1.53
CA THR A 341 -12.36 35.40 -0.14
C THR A 341 -13.73 35.10 0.49
N ILE A 342 -14.80 35.17 -0.31
CA ILE A 342 -16.16 34.83 0.12
C ILE A 342 -16.28 33.35 0.45
N LYS A 343 -15.84 32.46 -0.45
CA LYS A 343 -15.89 31.00 -0.24
C LYS A 343 -15.02 30.57 0.95
N ILE A 344 -13.84 31.14 1.11
CA ILE A 344 -12.95 30.88 2.25
C ILE A 344 -13.64 31.26 3.57
N THR A 345 -14.22 32.47 3.64
CA THR A 345 -14.93 32.94 4.83
C THR A 345 -16.13 32.05 5.17
N GLN A 346 -16.89 31.64 4.14
CA GLN A 346 -18.02 30.71 4.30
C GLN A 346 -17.56 29.35 4.83
N ALA A 347 -16.52 28.77 4.23
CA ALA A 347 -16.00 27.46 4.64
C ALA A 347 -15.47 27.51 6.08
N LYS A 348 -14.67 28.52 6.46
CA LYS A 348 -14.19 28.72 7.84
C LYS A 348 -15.34 28.83 8.84
N THR A 349 -16.42 29.52 8.48
CA THR A 349 -17.62 29.64 9.32
C THR A 349 -18.30 28.28 9.53
N LEU A 350 -18.48 27.51 8.45
CA LEU A 350 -19.08 26.18 8.52
C LEU A 350 -18.21 25.21 9.33
N CYS A 351 -16.89 25.20 9.12
CA CYS A 351 -15.98 24.40 9.93
C CYS A 351 -16.14 24.71 11.42
N LYS A 352 -16.15 25.99 11.80
CA LYS A 352 -16.35 26.39 13.20
C LYS A 352 -17.69 25.92 13.76
N GLU A 353 -18.78 26.07 13.01
CA GLU A 353 -20.10 25.58 13.44
C GLU A 353 -20.11 24.07 13.67
N ILE A 354 -19.52 23.30 12.76
CA ILE A 354 -19.47 21.83 12.84
C ILE A 354 -18.57 21.37 13.98
N LEU A 355 -17.35 21.91 14.09
CA LEU A 355 -16.36 21.48 15.09
C LEU A 355 -16.74 21.89 16.51
N SER A 356 -17.60 22.90 16.68
CA SER A 356 -18.12 23.32 18.00
C SER A 356 -19.36 22.56 18.47
N ASP A 357 -19.83 21.54 17.72
CA ASP A 357 -20.96 20.74 18.16
C ASP A 357 -20.59 19.94 19.44
N PRO A 358 -21.34 20.11 20.55
CA PRO A 358 -21.01 19.48 21.82
C PRO A 358 -21.17 17.95 21.82
N GLN A 359 -21.74 17.36 20.77
CA GLN A 359 -21.88 15.91 20.64
C GLN A 359 -20.57 15.20 20.26
N TRP A 360 -19.54 15.92 19.83
CA TRP A 360 -18.24 15.31 19.53
C TRP A 360 -17.58 14.70 20.76
N SER A 361 -17.53 15.40 21.89
CA SER A 361 -16.86 14.88 23.10
C SER A 361 -17.50 13.57 23.60
N PRO A 362 -18.84 13.45 23.76
CA PRO A 362 -19.45 12.18 24.14
C PRO A 362 -19.19 11.03 23.15
N LEU A 363 -19.16 11.30 21.84
CA LEU A 363 -18.83 10.30 20.84
C LEU A 363 -17.39 9.81 21.00
N VAL A 364 -16.44 10.75 21.11
CA VAL A 364 -15.01 10.46 21.22
C VAL A 364 -14.70 9.70 22.51
N THR A 365 -15.21 10.16 23.65
CA THR A 365 -15.05 9.46 24.94
C THR A 365 -15.56 8.02 24.88
N LYS A 366 -16.68 7.78 24.17
CA LYS A 366 -17.19 6.41 23.97
C LYS A 366 -16.25 5.58 23.10
N LEU A 367 -15.77 6.12 21.99
CA LEU A 367 -14.94 5.39 21.02
C LEU A 367 -13.51 5.13 21.52
N LEU A 368 -12.96 6.00 22.38
CA LEU A 368 -11.69 5.75 23.07
C LEU A 368 -11.71 4.49 23.95
N LEU A 369 -12.90 4.04 24.36
CA LEU A 369 -13.10 2.79 25.12
C LEU A 369 -13.42 1.59 24.22
N SER A 370 -13.44 1.77 22.89
CA SER A 370 -13.69 0.68 21.95
C SER A 370 -12.51 -0.29 21.93
N ASN A 371 -12.80 -1.58 21.74
CA ASN A 371 -11.80 -2.61 21.45
C ASN A 371 -11.51 -2.71 19.93
N ASN A 372 -12.25 -1.98 19.10
CA ASN A 372 -11.95 -1.86 17.68
C ASN A 372 -10.85 -0.83 17.50
N GLU A 373 -9.68 -1.28 17.03
CA GLU A 373 -8.50 -0.42 16.96
C GLU A 373 -8.66 0.73 15.98
N HIS A 374 -9.39 0.53 14.88
CA HIS A 374 -9.68 1.61 13.94
C HIS A 374 -10.55 2.71 14.57
N GLU A 375 -11.56 2.33 15.34
CA GLU A 375 -12.41 3.29 16.06
C GLU A 375 -11.62 4.04 17.15
N PHE A 376 -10.73 3.32 17.85
CA PHE A 376 -9.86 3.89 18.87
C PHE A 376 -8.88 4.91 18.27
N THR A 377 -8.16 4.55 17.21
CA THR A 377 -7.17 5.42 16.56
C THR A 377 -7.81 6.74 16.11
N GLN A 378 -8.97 6.67 15.45
CA GLN A 378 -9.69 7.88 15.04
C GLN A 378 -10.17 8.72 16.22
N ALA A 379 -10.66 8.07 17.29
CA ALA A 379 -11.07 8.79 18.48
C ALA A 379 -9.88 9.45 19.19
N ASN A 380 -8.72 8.79 19.20
CA ASN A 380 -7.49 9.34 19.80
C ASN A 380 -6.99 10.56 19.05
N GLU A 381 -7.00 10.54 17.72
CA GLU A 381 -6.70 11.71 16.89
C GLU A 381 -7.64 12.88 17.22
N ILE A 382 -8.94 12.62 17.34
CA ILE A 382 -9.92 13.67 17.66
C ILE A 382 -9.76 14.18 19.10
N ALA A 383 -9.37 13.31 20.04
CA ALA A 383 -9.17 13.67 21.44
C ALA A 383 -8.11 14.77 21.61
N TYR A 384 -7.05 14.75 20.77
CA TYR A 384 -6.06 15.82 20.72
C TYR A 384 -6.70 17.18 20.42
N TRP A 385 -7.52 17.26 19.36
CA TRP A 385 -8.21 18.49 18.96
C TRP A 385 -9.26 18.99 19.97
N LEU A 386 -9.85 18.06 20.72
CA LEU A 386 -10.84 18.37 21.75
C LEU A 386 -10.23 18.58 23.14
N GLU A 387 -8.90 18.50 23.27
CA GLU A 387 -8.17 18.59 24.54
C GLU A 387 -8.70 17.59 25.59
N ILE A 388 -9.06 16.39 25.15
CA ILE A 388 -9.50 15.29 26.03
C ILE A 388 -8.25 14.58 26.56
N ASP A 389 -8.14 14.46 27.88
CA ASP A 389 -7.07 13.68 28.52
C ASP A 389 -7.23 12.18 28.21
N THR A 390 -6.24 11.60 27.54
CA THR A 390 -6.19 10.19 27.14
C THR A 390 -5.25 9.35 28.01
N TRP A 391 -4.66 9.93 29.07
CA TRP A 391 -3.67 9.27 29.92
C TRP A 391 -4.13 7.91 30.45
N ASP A 392 -5.26 7.87 31.16
CA ASP A 392 -5.75 6.64 31.82
C ASP A 392 -6.09 5.54 30.79
N ILE A 393 -6.43 5.96 29.56
CA ILE A 393 -6.84 5.07 28.47
C ILE A 393 -5.61 4.37 27.90
N HIS A 394 -4.59 5.12 27.51
CA HIS A 394 -3.33 4.54 27.06
C HIS A 394 -2.65 3.75 28.17
N TRP A 395 -2.73 4.20 29.42
CA TRP A 395 -2.13 3.50 30.55
C TRP A 395 -2.77 2.12 30.76
N THR A 396 -4.10 2.06 30.72
CA THR A 396 -4.83 0.78 30.85
C THR A 396 -4.52 -0.17 29.69
N ARG A 397 -4.44 0.35 28.46
CA ARG A 397 -4.12 -0.45 27.27
C ARG A 397 -2.68 -0.95 27.31
N LEU A 398 -1.73 -0.10 27.71
CA LEU A 398 -0.32 -0.47 27.88
C LEU A 398 -0.12 -1.52 28.98
N GLN A 399 -0.89 -1.46 30.06
CA GLN A 399 -0.89 -2.53 31.08
C GLN A 399 -1.40 -3.88 30.56
N SER A 400 -2.23 -3.87 29.51
CA SER A 400 -2.79 -5.08 28.90
C SER A 400 -1.88 -5.65 27.81
N ASP A 401 -1.18 -4.78 27.07
CA ASP A 401 -0.22 -5.13 26.03
C ASP A 401 1.03 -4.23 26.12
N PRO A 402 2.01 -4.60 26.97
CA PRO A 402 3.16 -3.76 27.26
C PRO A 402 4.13 -3.58 26.10
N VAL A 403 4.01 -4.40 25.05
CA VAL A 403 4.92 -4.40 23.90
C VAL A 403 4.29 -3.68 22.70
N ASN A 404 3.20 -2.93 22.89
CA ASN A 404 2.58 -2.14 21.84
C ASN A 404 3.19 -0.74 21.77
N SER A 405 4.02 -0.49 20.75
CA SER A 405 4.77 0.76 20.61
C SER A 405 3.89 2.00 20.44
N SER A 406 2.70 1.86 19.86
CA SER A 406 1.78 2.99 19.65
C SER A 406 1.32 3.64 20.96
N HIS A 407 1.18 2.86 22.03
CA HIS A 407 0.79 3.37 23.34
C HIS A 407 1.97 3.99 24.09
N TRP A 408 3.20 3.51 23.86
CA TRP A 408 4.42 4.15 24.34
C TRP A 408 4.61 5.53 23.75
N MET A 409 4.44 5.67 22.42
CA MET A 409 4.49 6.95 21.72
C MET A 409 3.56 7.98 22.39
N GLU A 410 2.30 7.61 22.60
CA GLU A 410 1.29 8.54 23.12
C GLU A 410 1.53 8.88 24.59
N ILE A 411 1.79 7.88 25.45
CA ILE A 411 2.05 8.12 26.87
C ILE A 411 3.30 8.97 27.09
N MET A 412 4.40 8.65 26.41
CA MET A 412 5.66 9.38 26.60
C MET A 412 5.55 10.81 26.09
N ARG A 413 4.77 11.07 25.03
CA ARG A 413 4.50 12.43 24.56
C ARG A 413 3.79 13.27 25.62
N ILE A 414 2.76 12.72 26.29
CA ILE A 414 1.91 13.47 27.23
C ILE A 414 2.35 13.38 28.70
N VAL A 415 3.34 12.54 29.04
CA VAL A 415 3.80 12.36 30.41
C VAL A 415 4.35 13.66 31.01
N GLN A 416 4.06 13.85 32.29
CA GLN A 416 4.61 14.88 33.15
C GLN A 416 4.98 14.25 34.50
N GLU A 417 5.90 14.89 35.23
CA GLU A 417 6.16 14.53 36.62
C GLU A 417 4.89 14.66 37.49
N PRO A 418 4.67 13.75 38.47
CA PRO A 418 5.55 12.67 38.93
C PRO A 418 5.31 11.32 38.23
N LYS A 419 4.53 11.28 37.14
CA LYS A 419 4.09 10.03 36.51
C LYS A 419 5.18 9.31 35.71
N LEU A 420 6.26 10.01 35.35
CA LEU A 420 7.37 9.44 34.59
C LEU A 420 8.03 8.27 35.33
N ALA A 421 8.34 8.42 36.61
CA ALA A 421 8.98 7.36 37.40
C ALA A 421 8.16 6.06 37.38
N MET A 422 6.83 6.17 37.46
CA MET A 422 5.92 5.03 37.36
C MET A 422 5.98 4.35 35.98
N ILE A 423 6.07 5.12 34.90
CA ILE A 423 6.17 4.57 33.54
C ILE A 423 7.50 3.89 33.32
N LEU A 424 8.60 4.52 33.71
CA LEU A 424 9.94 3.95 33.54
C LEU A 424 10.06 2.65 34.35
N GLU A 425 9.56 2.61 35.59
CA GLU A 425 9.48 1.37 36.36
C GLU A 425 8.64 0.30 35.67
N PHE A 426 7.50 0.66 35.07
CA PHE A 426 6.68 -0.28 34.32
C PHE A 426 7.41 -0.81 33.07
N ALA A 427 8.06 0.07 32.31
CA ALA A 427 8.86 -0.27 31.13
C ALA A 427 9.98 -1.25 31.49
N GLU A 428 10.72 -0.99 32.57
CA GLU A 428 11.82 -1.84 33.03
C GLU A 428 11.39 -3.26 33.40
N ASN A 429 10.14 -3.43 33.84
CA ASN A 429 9.59 -4.71 34.28
C ASN A 429 8.91 -5.50 33.15
N ASN A 430 8.53 -4.84 32.06
CA ASN A 430 7.70 -5.46 31.01
C ASN A 430 8.35 -5.47 29.61
N LEU A 431 9.32 -4.59 29.35
CA LEU A 431 10.06 -4.60 28.09
C LEU A 431 11.28 -5.53 28.18
N PRO A 432 11.60 -6.30 27.11
CA PRO A 432 12.75 -7.20 27.08
C PRO A 432 14.07 -6.44 26.84
N LEU A 433 14.37 -5.44 27.68
CA LEU A 433 15.51 -4.52 27.51
C LEU A 433 16.87 -5.24 27.42
N GLY A 434 17.01 -6.41 28.05
CA GLY A 434 18.23 -7.22 27.96
C GLY A 434 18.34 -8.01 26.66
N GLU A 435 17.22 -8.34 26.01
CA GLU A 435 17.20 -9.10 24.76
C GLU A 435 17.41 -8.21 23.53
N ILE A 436 17.13 -6.91 23.65
CA ILE A 436 17.33 -5.93 22.57
C ILE A 436 18.66 -5.16 22.69
N ALA A 437 19.38 -5.30 23.81
CA ALA A 437 20.73 -4.75 24.01
C ALA A 437 21.81 -5.76 23.58
N THR A 438 21.80 -6.17 22.31
CA THR A 438 22.64 -7.29 21.82
C THR A 438 23.98 -6.90 21.23
N GLN A 439 24.21 -5.60 20.97
CA GLN A 439 25.36 -4.94 20.33
C GLN A 439 24.95 -4.15 19.08
N ALA A 440 25.60 -3.02 18.83
CA ALA A 440 25.39 -2.17 17.66
C ALA A 440 25.60 -2.91 16.33
N SER A 441 24.71 -2.64 15.38
CA SER A 441 24.72 -3.13 14.00
C SER A 441 23.90 -2.18 13.11
N ASP A 442 23.72 -2.50 11.83
CA ASP A 442 23.03 -1.65 10.86
C ASP A 442 21.61 -2.16 10.59
N GLU A 443 20.92 -2.65 11.62
CA GLU A 443 19.54 -3.15 11.46
C GLU A 443 18.58 -1.99 11.20
N THR A 444 17.67 -2.18 10.25
CA THR A 444 16.71 -1.14 9.84
C THR A 444 15.53 -0.98 10.79
N GLY A 445 15.31 -1.94 11.70
CA GLY A 445 14.18 -1.91 12.62
C GLY A 445 12.83 -2.23 11.96
N MET A 446 12.82 -2.88 10.79
CA MET A 446 11.59 -3.19 10.05
C MET A 446 11.10 -4.60 10.34
N GLY A 447 9.85 -4.73 10.77
CA GLY A 447 9.21 -6.02 11.04
C GLY A 447 8.71 -6.15 12.47
N PRO A 448 7.79 -7.09 12.74
CA PRO A 448 7.18 -7.29 14.05
C PRO A 448 8.18 -7.70 15.15
N GLU A 449 9.31 -8.30 14.79
CA GLU A 449 10.39 -8.65 15.72
C GLU A 449 11.08 -7.41 16.34
N PHE A 450 10.95 -6.25 15.69
CA PHE A 450 11.52 -4.99 16.17
C PHE A 450 10.55 -4.17 17.03
N GLU A 451 9.34 -4.65 17.30
CA GLU A 451 8.35 -3.95 18.12
C GLU A 451 8.90 -3.50 19.50
N PRO A 452 9.70 -4.30 20.24
CA PRO A 452 10.32 -3.84 21.48
C PRO A 452 11.34 -2.71 21.27
N HIS A 453 12.01 -2.66 20.11
CA HIS A 453 12.93 -1.58 19.74
C HIS A 453 12.15 -0.30 19.43
N HIS A 454 10.95 -0.40 18.85
CA HIS A 454 10.05 0.75 18.66
C HIS A 454 9.51 1.28 20.00
N CYS A 455 9.17 0.39 20.94
CA CYS A 455 8.81 0.80 22.31
C CYS A 455 9.94 1.60 22.96
N LEU A 456 11.18 1.09 22.86
CA LEU A 456 12.37 1.78 23.34
C LEU A 456 12.59 3.13 22.64
N ASP A 457 12.38 3.20 21.33
CA ASP A 457 12.52 4.42 20.53
C ASP A 457 11.70 5.58 21.11
N PHE A 458 10.41 5.33 21.37
CA PHE A 458 9.51 6.33 21.90
C PHE A 458 9.82 6.74 23.35
N ILE A 459 10.40 5.84 24.14
CA ILE A 459 10.91 6.19 25.47
C ILE A 459 12.12 7.11 25.31
N LEU A 460 13.13 6.70 24.53
CA LEU A 460 14.37 7.45 24.33
C LEU A 460 14.13 8.86 23.77
N GLN A 461 13.22 8.97 22.80
CA GLN A 461 12.88 10.24 22.15
C GLN A 461 12.47 11.31 23.17
N GLU A 462 11.76 10.94 24.23
CA GLU A 462 11.23 11.89 25.20
C GLU A 462 12.14 12.07 26.43
N LEU A 463 13.17 11.24 26.62
CA LEU A 463 14.10 11.34 27.75
C LEU A 463 14.96 12.62 27.73
N GLU A 464 15.08 13.29 26.60
CA GLU A 464 15.73 14.61 26.55
C GLU A 464 15.03 15.64 27.47
N ARG A 465 13.72 15.49 27.68
CA ARG A 465 12.90 16.37 28.54
C ARG A 465 13.10 16.08 30.03
N PHE A 466 13.72 14.94 30.35
CA PHE A 466 13.84 14.43 31.72
C PHE A 466 15.30 14.02 32.04
N PRO A 467 16.24 14.98 32.15
CA PRO A 467 17.62 14.69 32.49
C PRO A 467 17.75 13.83 33.77
N HIS A 468 18.77 12.96 33.80
CA HIS A 468 19.06 12.00 34.88
C HIS A 468 18.03 10.84 35.02
N GLN A 469 16.96 10.82 34.22
CA GLN A 469 15.99 9.73 34.28
C GLN A 469 16.16 8.75 33.13
N GLY A 470 15.95 7.47 33.41
CA GLY A 470 15.97 6.43 32.38
C GLY A 470 17.36 6.00 31.89
N ASN A 471 18.41 6.13 32.71
CA ASN A 471 19.79 5.70 32.36
C ASN A 471 19.86 4.28 31.79
N ARG A 472 19.03 3.36 32.30
CA ARG A 472 18.94 1.99 31.78
C ARG A 472 18.49 1.96 30.32
N PHE A 473 17.49 2.76 29.94
CA PHE A 473 17.00 2.87 28.58
C PHE A 473 18.03 3.49 27.66
N ILE A 474 18.69 4.57 28.09
CA ILE A 474 19.81 5.19 27.33
C ILE A 474 20.86 4.12 26.99
N ARG A 475 21.31 3.36 27.99
CA ARG A 475 22.29 2.28 27.79
C ARG A 475 21.76 1.20 26.85
N THR A 476 20.51 0.75 27.03
CA THR A 476 19.89 -0.21 26.11
C THR A 476 19.86 0.34 24.68
N GLY A 477 19.58 1.63 24.50
CA GLY A 477 19.60 2.32 23.21
C GLY A 477 20.99 2.32 22.57
N LEU A 478 22.04 2.64 23.32
CA LEU A 478 23.42 2.62 22.84
C LEU A 478 23.88 1.22 22.41
N TYR A 479 23.42 0.16 23.09
CA TYR A 479 23.71 -1.24 22.73
C TYR A 479 22.74 -1.85 21.71
N SER A 480 21.76 -1.07 21.22
CA SER A 480 20.76 -1.57 20.27
C SER A 480 21.38 -1.85 18.90
N PRO A 481 21.02 -2.97 18.24
CA PRO A 481 21.41 -3.20 16.85
C PRO A 481 20.68 -2.28 15.87
N VAL A 482 19.61 -1.60 16.29
CA VAL A 482 18.84 -0.68 15.44
C VAL A 482 19.45 0.72 15.50
N VAL A 483 19.90 1.22 14.35
CA VAL A 483 20.56 2.54 14.20
C VAL A 483 19.75 3.66 14.87
N ARG A 484 18.44 3.69 14.62
CA ARG A 484 17.55 4.74 15.14
C ARG A 484 17.54 4.84 16.67
N ASN A 485 17.58 3.71 17.38
CA ASN A 485 17.62 3.73 18.84
C ASN A 485 18.92 4.36 19.38
N ARG A 486 20.06 4.09 18.72
CA ARG A 486 21.34 4.71 19.08
C ARG A 486 21.29 6.21 18.87
N VAL A 487 20.76 6.66 17.73
CA VAL A 487 20.54 8.09 17.45
C VAL A 487 19.64 8.75 18.51
N MET A 488 18.52 8.13 18.90
CA MET A 488 17.63 8.69 19.92
C MET A 488 18.31 8.76 21.30
N ALA A 489 19.09 7.75 21.68
CA ALA A 489 19.84 7.76 22.93
C ALA A 489 20.89 8.87 22.98
N LEU A 490 21.63 9.08 21.88
CA LEU A 490 22.63 10.15 21.79
C LEU A 490 21.97 11.54 21.78
N ASN A 491 20.85 11.70 21.07
CA ASN A 491 20.10 12.96 21.08
C ASN A 491 19.61 13.33 22.49
N ALA A 492 19.14 12.35 23.27
CA ALA A 492 18.78 12.59 24.66
C ALA A 492 20.00 13.04 25.48
N LEU A 493 21.15 12.37 25.34
CA LEU A 493 22.39 12.69 26.06
C LEU A 493 22.96 14.07 25.72
N LYS A 494 22.82 14.57 24.49
CA LYS A 494 23.27 15.92 24.09
C LYS A 494 22.64 17.03 24.94
N ASN A 495 21.46 16.78 25.51
CA ASN A 495 20.73 17.74 26.34
C ASN A 495 20.95 17.53 27.85
N TRP A 496 21.77 16.55 28.25
CA TRP A 496 22.08 16.27 29.66
C TRP A 496 23.36 16.98 30.11
N GLN A 497 23.41 17.39 31.37
CA GLN A 497 24.63 17.94 32.00
C GLN A 497 25.59 16.81 32.41
N ALA A 498 26.90 17.09 32.48
CA ALA A 498 27.91 16.06 32.80
C ALA A 498 27.64 15.33 34.12
N GLU A 499 27.07 16.02 35.12
CA GLU A 499 26.70 15.44 36.42
C GLU A 499 25.66 14.30 36.35
N TYR A 500 24.96 14.16 35.22
CA TYR A 500 23.94 13.12 35.01
C TYR A 500 24.46 11.87 34.28
N PHE A 501 25.72 11.89 33.83
CA PHE A 501 26.37 10.75 33.19
C PHE A 501 26.89 9.80 34.28
N ASP A 502 26.30 8.62 34.38
CA ASP A 502 26.85 7.56 35.22
C ASP A 502 27.98 6.80 34.50
N ILE A 503 28.80 6.10 35.28
CA ILE A 503 29.93 5.33 34.76
C ILE A 503 29.52 4.29 33.70
N TYR A 504 28.28 3.82 33.74
CA TYR A 504 27.80 2.82 32.80
C TYR A 504 27.38 3.42 31.46
N ILE A 505 26.91 4.66 31.43
CA ILE A 505 26.69 5.42 30.20
C ILE A 505 28.04 5.73 29.54
N LEU A 506 29.03 6.18 30.32
CA LEU A 506 30.38 6.47 29.80
C LEU A 506 31.01 5.22 29.17
N ASN A 507 30.98 4.08 29.87
CA ASN A 507 31.48 2.82 29.32
C ASN A 507 30.73 2.40 28.04
N ALA A 508 29.41 2.63 27.97
CA ALA A 508 28.63 2.30 26.78
C ALA A 508 28.98 3.19 25.58
N LEU A 509 29.30 4.47 25.81
CA LEU A 509 29.79 5.38 24.76
C LEU A 509 31.17 4.97 24.25
N ASP A 510 32.10 4.64 25.16
CA ASP A 510 33.43 4.14 24.81
C ASP A 510 33.35 2.85 23.98
N GLU A 511 32.55 1.89 24.45
CA GLU A 511 32.35 0.61 23.73
C GLU A 511 31.67 0.83 22.37
N LEU A 512 30.70 1.74 22.28
CA LEU A 512 30.03 2.06 21.03
C LEU A 512 30.99 2.73 20.03
N GLN A 513 31.84 3.64 20.50
CA GLN A 513 32.85 4.31 19.68
C GLN A 513 33.78 3.32 18.98
N ASP A 514 34.13 2.21 19.64
CA ASP A 514 35.02 1.19 19.12
C ASP A 514 34.39 0.30 18.03
N ILE A 515 33.05 0.19 18.00
CA ILE A 515 32.33 -0.76 17.15
C ILE A 515 31.42 -0.11 16.10
N GLU A 516 31.05 1.16 16.28
CA GLU A 516 30.09 1.87 15.44
C GLU A 516 30.65 2.09 14.02
N THR A 517 29.79 1.87 13.02
CA THR A 517 30.11 1.98 11.60
C THR A 517 29.51 3.24 10.97
N GLU A 518 28.45 3.79 11.56
CA GLU A 518 27.78 5.01 11.08
C GLU A 518 28.56 6.27 11.48
N VAL A 519 28.97 7.04 10.47
CA VAL A 519 29.82 8.23 10.65
C VAL A 519 29.13 9.31 11.49
N GLU A 520 27.84 9.56 11.25
CA GLU A 520 27.08 10.57 11.99
C GLU A 520 26.97 10.22 13.49
N ILE A 521 26.85 8.93 13.82
CA ILE A 521 26.80 8.46 15.21
C ILE A 521 28.17 8.64 15.88
N LEU A 522 29.27 8.33 15.19
CA LEU A 522 30.63 8.54 15.71
C LEU A 522 30.92 10.03 15.98
N GLU A 523 30.46 10.92 15.10
CA GLU A 523 30.57 12.37 15.30
C GLU A 523 29.79 12.83 16.53
N ASP A 524 28.58 12.32 16.73
CA ASP A 524 27.75 12.59 17.90
C ASP A 524 28.40 12.11 19.21
N ILE A 525 29.00 10.92 19.22
CA ILE A 525 29.71 10.38 20.38
C ILE A 525 30.90 11.28 20.74
N LEU A 526 31.73 11.63 19.75
CA LEU A 526 32.88 12.51 19.94
C LEU A 526 32.45 13.88 20.50
N GLN A 527 31.38 14.46 19.97
CA GLN A 527 30.85 15.72 20.46
C GLN A 527 30.43 15.65 21.93
N ILE A 528 29.76 14.56 22.33
CA ILE A 528 29.35 14.34 23.73
C ILE A 528 30.58 14.18 24.61
N MET A 529 31.54 13.34 24.23
CA MET A 529 32.76 13.08 25.01
C MET A 529 33.61 14.35 25.17
N ASP A 530 33.79 15.13 24.10
CA ASP A 530 34.53 16.40 24.15
C ASP A 530 33.85 17.42 25.08
N ALA A 531 32.51 17.45 25.13
CA ALA A 531 31.78 18.32 26.04
C ALA A 531 31.96 17.94 27.51
N LEU A 532 32.06 16.64 27.81
CA LEU A 532 32.28 16.11 29.16
C LEU A 532 33.70 16.37 29.68
N ASP A 533 34.70 16.42 28.80
CA ASP A 533 36.09 16.73 29.16
C ASP A 533 36.35 18.23 29.43
N LEU A 534 35.40 19.10 29.05
CA LEU A 534 35.48 20.56 29.21
C LEU A 534 34.79 21.11 30.47
N GLU A 535 33.98 20.31 31.16
CA GLU A 535 33.31 20.63 32.44
C GLU A 535 34.09 20.09 33.64
#